data_AF-A0A7S2MGT7-F1
#
_entry.id   AF-A0A7S2MGT7-F1
#
_cell.length_a   1.000
_cell.length_b   1.000
_cell.length_c   1.000
_cell.angle_alpha   90.00
_cell.angle_beta   90.00
_cell.angle_gamma   90.00
#
_symmetry.space_group_name_H-M   'P 1'
#
loop_
_entity.id
_entity.type
_entity.pdbx_description
1 polymer ?
#
loop_
_entity_poly.entity_id
_entity_poly.type
_entity_poly.pdbx_seq_one_letter_code
_entity_poly.pdbx_strand_id
1 'polypeptide(L)'
;NVQWWETGRFRMERKIQAAPRNKGWVDHMVDMHTGEHVAVKNVPTDWICTCHEAFMKEHPNETERPWVDIGCTLLLTSIMYPYVCPIVGLFRDQSVFRIASELATEGDLFEWCADCKETPGPAREALIRPIARQMMDAVRLLHDFSIVHRDISVENILITRSPG
;
A
#
# COMPACT_ATOMS: atom_id res chain seq x y z
N ASN A 1 15.32 5.01 -6.49
CA ASN A 1 16.09 6.12 -5.87
C ASN A 1 15.19 6.88 -4.91
N VAL A 2 15.63 7.10 -3.67
CA VAL A 2 14.90 7.91 -2.69
C VAL A 2 15.21 9.38 -2.96
N GLN A 3 14.17 10.23 -3.04
CA GLN A 3 14.26 11.66 -3.33
C GLN A 3 14.03 12.50 -2.07
N TRP A 4 14.44 13.76 -2.09
CA TRP A 4 14.03 14.70 -1.05
C TRP A 4 12.56 15.08 -1.22
N TRP A 5 11.85 15.24 -0.11
CA TRP A 5 10.47 15.71 -0.12
C TRP A 5 10.42 17.18 -0.56
N GLU A 6 9.79 17.42 -1.71
CA GLU A 6 9.62 18.75 -2.26
C GLU A 6 8.38 19.43 -1.65
N THR A 7 8.61 20.51 -0.91
CA THR A 7 7.53 21.33 -0.36
C THR A 7 6.67 21.89 -1.48
N GLY A 8 5.36 21.61 -1.44
CA GLY A 8 4.39 22.10 -2.42
C GLY A 8 4.06 21.14 -3.56
N ARG A 9 4.86 20.08 -3.79
CA ARG A 9 4.54 19.06 -4.79
C ARG A 9 3.31 18.25 -4.41
N PHE A 10 3.18 17.83 -3.15
CA PHE A 10 2.03 17.02 -2.72
C PHE A 10 1.08 17.86 -1.88
N ARG A 11 -0.17 17.97 -2.33
CA ARG A 11 -1.24 18.66 -1.61
C ARG A 11 -2.07 17.65 -0.84
N MET A 12 -2.22 17.85 0.46
CA MET A 12 -3.02 17.01 1.33
C MET A 12 -4.52 17.16 1.02
N GLU A 13 -5.21 16.03 0.86
CA GLU A 13 -6.68 15.97 0.74
C GLU A 13 -7.29 15.53 2.07
N ARG A 14 -6.91 14.35 2.56
CA ARG A 14 -7.40 13.80 3.84
C ARG A 14 -6.47 12.73 4.37
N LYS A 15 -6.55 12.46 5.68
CA LYS A 15 -5.92 11.29 6.28
C LYS A 15 -6.73 10.05 5.93
N ILE A 16 -6.06 8.98 5.50
CA ILE A 16 -6.70 7.67 5.24
C ILE A 16 -6.69 6.86 6.53
N GLN A 17 -5.51 6.62 7.10
CA GLN A 17 -5.36 5.70 8.23
C GLN A 17 -4.23 6.12 9.17
N ALA A 18 -4.36 5.80 10.46
CA ALA A 18 -3.25 5.84 11.41
C ALA A 18 -2.54 4.47 11.48
N ALA A 19 -1.21 4.45 11.55
CA ALA A 19 -0.42 3.23 11.70
C ALA A 19 0.36 3.26 13.03
N PRO A 20 -0.30 3.04 14.19
CA PRO A 20 0.32 3.24 15.49
C PRO A 20 1.50 2.30 15.74
N ARG A 21 1.51 1.11 15.13
CA ARG A 21 2.57 0.11 15.28
C ARG A 21 3.96 0.63 14.90
N ASN A 22 4.05 1.42 13.84
CA ASN A 22 5.30 2.04 13.36
C ASN A 22 5.32 3.57 13.56
N LYS A 23 4.41 4.09 14.41
CA LYS A 23 4.19 5.54 14.62
C LYS A 23 3.95 6.30 13.31
N GLY A 24 3.48 5.59 12.27
CA GLY A 24 3.24 6.13 10.94
C GLY A 24 1.77 6.46 10.69
N TRP A 25 1.48 6.84 9.46
CA TRP A 25 0.11 7.09 8.98
C TRP A 25 0.06 7.10 7.45
N VAL A 26 -1.13 6.98 6.89
CA VAL A 26 -1.37 7.05 5.44
C VAL A 26 -2.25 8.24 5.13
N ASP A 27 -1.81 9.06 4.17
CA ASP A 27 -2.51 10.23 3.69
C ASP A 27 -2.96 10.05 2.24
N HIS A 28 -4.11 10.61 1.90
CA HIS A 28 -4.54 10.84 0.53
C HIS A 28 -4.03 12.21 0.12
N MET A 29 -3.22 12.26 -0.93
CA MET A 29 -2.66 13.49 -1.48
C MET A 29 -2.89 13.58 -2.98
N VAL A 30 -2.72 14.77 -3.55
CA VAL A 30 -2.63 15.01 -5.00
C VAL A 30 -1.19 15.41 -5.32
N ASP A 31 -0.56 14.71 -6.26
CA ASP A 31 0.73 15.11 -6.82
C ASP A 31 0.50 16.26 -7.81
N MET A 32 0.87 17.48 -7.42
CA MET A 32 0.63 18.70 -8.19
C MET A 32 1.44 18.76 -9.50
N HIS A 33 2.43 17.88 -9.69
CA HIS A 33 3.14 17.77 -10.97
C HIS A 33 2.35 16.99 -12.03
N THR A 34 1.58 15.99 -11.61
CA THR A 34 0.84 15.10 -12.52
C THR A 34 -0.66 15.32 -12.48
N GLY A 35 -1.18 15.89 -11.40
CA GLY A 35 -2.62 15.97 -11.10
C GLY A 35 -3.19 14.68 -10.52
N GLU A 36 -2.38 13.64 -10.34
CA GLU A 36 -2.84 12.31 -9.91
C GLU A 36 -3.07 12.22 -8.40
N HIS A 37 -4.06 11.43 -8.02
CA HIS A 37 -4.35 11.12 -6.62
C HIS A 37 -3.46 9.96 -6.15
N VAL A 38 -2.80 10.13 -5.01
CA VAL A 38 -1.84 9.18 -4.45
C VAL A 38 -2.13 8.87 -3.00
N ALA A 39 -1.78 7.65 -2.58
CA ALA A 39 -1.68 7.27 -1.18
C ALA A 39 -0.23 7.45 -0.72
N VAL A 40 0.00 8.21 0.36
CA VAL A 40 1.33 8.48 0.91
C VAL A 40 1.43 7.87 2.30
N LYS A 41 2.16 6.76 2.41
CA LYS A 41 2.50 6.15 3.70
C LYS A 41 3.70 6.89 4.29
N ASN A 42 3.47 7.57 5.41
CA ASN A 42 4.45 8.31 6.18
C ASN A 42 4.92 7.45 7.35
N VAL A 43 6.24 7.36 7.52
CA VAL A 43 6.88 6.61 8.61
C VAL A 43 8.04 7.44 9.16
N PRO A 44 8.23 7.53 10.48
CA PRO A 44 9.37 8.24 11.05
C PRO A 44 10.72 7.71 10.52
N THR A 45 11.63 8.63 10.20
CA THR A 45 12.94 8.29 9.60
C THR A 45 13.83 7.51 10.57
N ASP A 46 13.71 7.78 11.87
CA ASP A 46 14.40 7.05 12.93
C ASP A 46 13.90 5.61 13.04
N TRP A 47 12.59 5.38 12.93
CA TRP A 47 12.00 4.03 12.96
C TRP A 47 12.36 3.22 11.72
N ILE A 48 12.23 3.78 10.51
CA ILE A 48 12.52 3.01 9.28
C ILE A 48 14.03 2.82 9.05
N CYS A 49 14.87 3.61 9.72
CA CYS A 49 16.33 3.62 9.58
C CYS A 49 16.77 3.94 8.14
N THR A 50 18.05 3.68 7.82
CA THR A 50 18.64 3.99 6.50
C THR A 50 18.65 2.82 5.53
N CYS A 51 18.56 1.58 6.03
CA CYS A 51 18.56 0.35 5.22
C CYS A 51 18.04 -0.84 6.03
N HIS A 52 17.86 -1.99 5.36
CA HIS A 52 17.38 -3.23 5.99
C HIS A 52 18.26 -3.69 7.16
N GLU A 53 19.59 -3.68 6.99
CA GLU A 53 20.53 -4.10 8.04
C GLU A 53 20.44 -3.20 9.28
N ALA A 54 20.38 -1.88 9.08
CA ALA A 54 20.22 -0.92 10.17
C ALA A 54 18.88 -1.11 10.90
N PHE A 55 17.79 -1.30 10.16
CA PHE A 55 16.46 -1.57 10.72
C PHE A 55 16.45 -2.84 11.58
N MET A 56 17.01 -3.95 11.07
CA MET A 56 17.06 -5.22 11.82
C MET A 56 17.93 -5.11 13.09
N LYS A 57 18.96 -4.28 13.08
CA LYS A 57 19.82 -4.03 14.23
C LYS A 57 19.11 -3.19 15.30
N GLU A 58 18.40 -2.13 14.89
CA GLU A 58 17.70 -1.23 15.80
C GLU A 58 16.38 -1.84 16.34
N HIS A 59 15.73 -2.69 15.53
CA HIS A 59 14.44 -3.29 15.82
C HIS A 59 14.46 -4.82 15.74
N PRO A 60 15.28 -5.52 16.55
CA PRO A 60 15.46 -6.97 16.43
C PRO A 60 14.21 -7.81 16.76
N ASN A 61 13.25 -7.20 17.48
CA ASN A 61 12.00 -7.85 17.88
C ASN A 61 10.81 -7.48 16.97
N GLU A 62 11.01 -6.60 15.99
CA GLU A 62 9.95 -6.19 15.09
C GLU A 62 9.69 -7.27 14.02
N THR A 63 8.43 -7.48 13.65
CA THR A 63 8.09 -8.44 12.59
C THR A 63 7.88 -7.75 11.25
N GLU A 64 7.62 -6.45 11.22
CA GLU A 64 7.60 -5.64 9.99
C GLU A 64 8.96 -5.66 9.29
N ARG A 65 8.96 -5.62 7.96
CA ARG A 65 10.18 -5.60 7.14
C ARG A 65 10.07 -4.51 6.07
N PRO A 66 10.03 -3.22 6.45
CA PRO A 66 9.67 -2.13 5.54
C PRO A 66 10.55 -2.08 4.28
N TRP A 67 11.85 -2.31 4.40
CA TRP A 67 12.76 -2.33 3.26
C TRP A 67 12.55 -3.52 2.31
N VAL A 68 12.13 -4.67 2.84
CA VAL A 68 11.76 -5.83 2.02
C VAL A 68 10.44 -5.54 1.30
N ASP A 69 9.45 -4.99 2.01
CA ASP A 69 8.15 -4.67 1.45
C ASP A 69 8.25 -3.61 0.34
N ILE A 70 9.03 -2.54 0.57
CA ILE A 70 9.36 -1.53 -0.45
C ILE A 70 10.05 -2.19 -1.65
N GLY A 71 11.05 -3.05 -1.42
CA GLY A 71 11.79 -3.72 -2.49
C GLY A 71 10.92 -4.64 -3.35
N CYS A 72 10.09 -5.48 -2.72
CA CYS A 72 9.13 -6.33 -3.40
C CYS A 72 8.12 -5.50 -4.20
N THR A 73 7.59 -4.43 -3.62
CA THR A 73 6.60 -3.58 -4.30
C THR A 73 7.19 -2.85 -5.49
N LEU A 74 8.44 -2.36 -5.40
CA LEU A 74 9.16 -1.78 -6.53
C LEU A 74 9.42 -2.79 -7.65
N LEU A 75 9.77 -4.03 -7.30
CA LEU A 75 9.93 -5.12 -8.28
C LEU A 75 8.61 -5.41 -8.98
N LEU A 76 7.52 -5.59 -8.24
CA LEU A 76 6.19 -5.85 -8.79
C LEU A 76 5.71 -4.68 -9.68
N THR A 77 6.02 -3.44 -9.27
CA THR A 77 5.76 -2.24 -10.08
C THR A 77 6.53 -2.27 -11.40
N SER A 78 7.82 -2.61 -11.39
CA SER A 78 8.67 -2.57 -12.60
C SER A 78 8.29 -3.60 -13.65
N ILE A 79 7.67 -4.71 -13.23
CA ILE A 79 7.16 -5.76 -14.12
C ILE A 79 5.68 -5.59 -14.47
N MET A 80 5.06 -4.45 -14.11
CA MET A 80 3.64 -4.15 -14.34
C MET A 80 2.72 -5.24 -13.78
N TYR A 81 3.02 -5.72 -12.58
CA TYR A 81 2.19 -6.70 -11.90
C TYR A 81 0.79 -6.12 -11.64
N PRO A 82 -0.30 -6.77 -12.09
CA PRO A 82 -1.62 -6.13 -12.16
C PRO A 82 -2.35 -5.97 -10.82
N TYR A 83 -1.87 -6.60 -9.75
CA TYR A 83 -2.57 -6.65 -8.46
C TYR A 83 -1.75 -6.02 -7.32
N VAL A 84 -0.91 -5.03 -7.62
CA VAL A 84 -0.21 -4.20 -6.63
C VAL A 84 -0.57 -2.75 -6.87
N CYS A 85 -0.60 -1.92 -5.82
CA CYS A 85 -0.62 -0.46 -5.96
C CYS A 85 0.80 0.00 -6.33
N PRO A 86 1.06 0.46 -7.57
CA PRO A 86 2.39 0.83 -8.00
C PRO A 86 3.00 1.93 -7.13
N ILE A 87 4.29 1.80 -6.78
CA ILE A 87 5.02 2.90 -6.13
C ILE A 87 5.32 3.97 -7.16
N VAL A 88 4.79 5.17 -6.96
CA VAL A 88 5.07 6.35 -7.80
C VAL A 88 6.34 7.07 -7.34
N GLY A 89 6.71 6.94 -6.06
CA GLY A 89 7.93 7.56 -5.55
C GLY A 89 8.25 7.24 -4.09
N LEU A 90 9.55 7.33 -3.78
CA LEU A 90 10.06 7.27 -2.42
C LEU A 90 10.67 8.63 -2.09
N PHE A 91 10.24 9.21 -0.98
CA PHE A 91 10.66 10.54 -0.55
C PHE A 91 11.07 10.55 0.91
N ARG A 92 11.89 11.53 1.30
CA ARG A 92 12.22 11.75 2.70
C ARG A 92 12.49 13.21 3.01
N ASP A 93 12.27 13.59 4.26
CA ASP A 93 12.85 14.80 4.86
C ASP A 93 13.70 14.43 6.08
N GLN A 94 13.90 15.37 7.01
CA GLN A 94 14.69 15.13 8.22
C GLN A 94 13.99 14.20 9.22
N SER A 95 12.66 14.10 9.22
CA SER A 95 11.89 13.39 10.25
C SER A 95 11.01 12.28 9.68
N VAL A 96 10.63 12.32 8.41
CA VAL A 96 9.65 11.40 7.81
C VAL A 96 10.14 10.83 6.49
N PHE A 97 10.08 9.50 6.38
CA PHE A 97 10.19 8.74 5.14
C PHE A 97 8.79 8.49 4.57
N ARG A 98 8.63 8.64 3.26
CA ARG A 98 7.35 8.61 2.57
C ARG A 98 7.39 7.66 1.39
N ILE A 99 6.41 6.77 1.35
CA ILE A 99 6.18 5.84 0.24
C ILE A 99 4.90 6.32 -0.44
N ALA A 100 5.02 6.90 -1.62
CA ALA A 100 3.87 7.30 -2.43
C ALA A 100 3.54 6.19 -3.42
N SER A 101 2.28 5.74 -3.43
CA SER A 101 1.72 4.79 -4.39
C SER A 101 0.48 5.34 -5.07
N GLU A 102 0.04 4.69 -6.14
CA GLU A 102 -1.30 4.91 -6.67
C GLU A 102 -2.36 4.68 -5.57
N LEU A 103 -3.45 5.44 -5.65
CA LEU A 103 -4.55 5.35 -4.71
C LEU A 103 -5.56 4.30 -5.15
N ALA A 104 -5.86 3.35 -4.27
CA ALA A 104 -7.05 2.51 -4.39
C ALA A 104 -8.29 3.29 -3.94
N THR A 105 -9.22 3.54 -4.87
CA THR A 105 -10.29 4.55 -4.69
C THR A 105 -11.39 4.12 -3.72
N GLU A 106 -11.58 2.82 -3.50
CA GLU A 106 -12.69 2.27 -2.72
C GLU A 106 -12.25 1.77 -1.33
N GLY A 107 -11.03 2.07 -0.90
CA GLY A 107 -10.52 1.63 0.41
C GLY A 107 -10.11 0.17 0.42
N ASP A 108 -10.12 -0.43 1.62
CA ASP A 108 -9.80 -1.84 1.80
C ASP A 108 -11.05 -2.74 1.75
N LEU A 109 -10.83 -4.04 1.56
CA LEU A 109 -11.91 -5.02 1.44
C LEU A 109 -12.69 -5.17 2.74
N PHE A 110 -12.09 -4.88 3.91
CA PHE A 110 -12.78 -4.93 5.19
C PHE A 110 -13.87 -3.86 5.27
N GLU A 111 -13.51 -2.60 5.04
CA GLU A 111 -14.44 -1.47 4.99
C GLU A 111 -15.48 -1.68 3.88
N TRP A 112 -15.06 -2.11 2.70
CA TRP A 112 -15.95 -2.42 1.58
C TRP A 112 -16.98 -3.50 1.92
N CYS A 113 -16.57 -4.56 2.64
CA CYS A 113 -17.47 -5.61 3.09
C CYS A 113 -18.41 -5.14 4.21
N ALA A 114 -17.97 -4.22 5.07
CA ALA A 114 -18.77 -3.65 6.14
C ALA A 114 -19.88 -2.73 5.61
N ASP A 115 -19.63 -2.00 4.52
CA ASP A 115 -20.60 -1.13 3.86
C ASP A 115 -21.62 -1.88 2.98
N CYS A 116 -21.42 -3.18 2.77
CA CYS A 116 -22.31 -4.02 1.96
C CYS A 116 -23.67 -4.20 2.64
N LYS A 117 -24.72 -3.68 2.00
CA LYS A 117 -26.12 -3.75 2.49
C LYS A 117 -26.79 -5.10 2.26
N GLU A 118 -26.18 -5.97 1.46
CA GLU A 118 -26.72 -7.30 1.19
C GLU A 118 -26.57 -8.21 2.40
N THR A 119 -27.64 -8.91 2.74
CA THR A 119 -27.59 -9.96 3.77
C THR A 119 -26.79 -11.16 3.26
N PRO A 120 -26.28 -12.03 4.15
CA PRO A 120 -25.63 -13.26 3.75
C PRO A 120 -26.54 -14.08 2.81
N GLY A 121 -26.03 -14.43 1.63
CA GLY A 121 -26.75 -15.17 0.61
C GLY A 121 -26.17 -14.98 -0.80
N PRO A 122 -26.82 -15.56 -1.83
CA PRO A 122 -26.29 -15.60 -3.19
C PRO A 122 -26.00 -14.21 -3.80
N ALA A 123 -26.78 -13.19 -3.44
CA ALA A 123 -26.57 -11.83 -3.92
C ALA A 123 -25.23 -11.26 -3.42
N ARG A 124 -24.93 -11.40 -2.12
CA ARG A 124 -23.65 -11.00 -1.55
C ARG A 124 -22.48 -11.82 -2.09
N GLU A 125 -22.67 -13.13 -2.28
CA GLU A 125 -21.67 -13.98 -2.90
C GLU A 125 -21.35 -13.57 -4.35
N ALA A 126 -22.34 -13.12 -5.10
CA ALA A 126 -22.14 -12.63 -6.46
C ALA A 126 -21.24 -11.38 -6.49
N LEU A 127 -21.34 -10.51 -5.48
CA LEU A 127 -20.50 -9.31 -5.35
C LEU A 127 -19.03 -9.64 -5.02
N ILE A 128 -18.78 -10.61 -4.12
CA ILE A 128 -17.42 -10.96 -3.70
C ILE A 128 -16.70 -11.89 -4.68
N ARG A 129 -17.45 -12.70 -5.45
CA ARG A 129 -16.91 -13.67 -6.41
C ARG A 129 -15.83 -13.11 -7.36
N PRO A 130 -16.00 -11.96 -8.02
CA PRO A 130 -14.95 -11.40 -8.87
C PRO A 130 -13.68 -11.04 -8.08
N ILE A 131 -13.82 -10.47 -6.88
CA ILE A 131 -12.69 -10.11 -6.01
C ILE A 131 -11.94 -11.38 -5.57
N ALA A 132 -12.67 -12.41 -5.12
CA ALA A 132 -12.09 -13.69 -4.74
C ALA A 132 -11.30 -14.33 -5.90
N ARG A 133 -11.81 -14.25 -7.13
CA ARG A 133 -11.09 -14.72 -8.32
C ARG A 133 -9.80 -13.93 -8.56
N GLN A 134 -9.87 -12.60 -8.50
CA GLN A 134 -8.68 -11.73 -8.65
C GLN A 134 -7.63 -12.01 -7.58
N MET A 135 -8.04 -12.26 -6.32
CA MET A 135 -7.13 -12.65 -5.25
C MET A 135 -6.40 -13.96 -5.57
N MET A 136 -7.11 -14.98 -6.06
CA MET A 136 -6.49 -16.25 -6.43
C MET A 136 -5.50 -16.10 -7.60
N ASP A 137 -5.86 -15.28 -8.60
CA ASP A 137 -4.97 -14.96 -9.72
C ASP A 137 -3.74 -14.16 -9.26
N ALA A 138 -3.92 -13.21 -8.34
CA ALA A 138 -2.84 -12.45 -7.74
C ALA A 138 -1.84 -13.35 -7.00
N VAL A 139 -2.34 -14.21 -6.11
CA VAL A 139 -1.49 -15.14 -5.34
C VAL A 139 -0.74 -16.08 -6.27
N ARG A 140 -1.41 -16.63 -7.29
CA ARG A 140 -0.76 -17.48 -8.30
C ARG A 140 0.40 -16.76 -8.98
N LEU A 141 0.17 -15.54 -9.47
CA LEU A 141 1.21 -14.77 -10.15
C LEU A 141 2.35 -14.36 -9.21
N LEU A 142 2.09 -14.01 -7.95
CA LEU A 142 3.16 -13.78 -6.96
C LEU A 142 4.04 -15.02 -6.81
N HIS A 143 3.42 -16.20 -6.74
CA HIS A 143 4.15 -17.46 -6.63
C HIS A 143 4.98 -17.77 -7.89
N ASP A 144 4.51 -17.38 -9.09
CA ASP A 144 5.29 -17.49 -10.33
C ASP A 144 6.60 -16.65 -10.26
N PHE A 145 6.60 -15.56 -9.50
CA PHE A 145 7.79 -14.75 -9.18
C PHE A 145 8.56 -15.20 -7.93
N SER A 146 8.21 -16.36 -7.35
CA SER A 146 8.78 -16.87 -6.08
C SER A 146 8.60 -15.90 -4.90
N ILE A 147 7.56 -15.08 -4.93
CA ILE A 147 7.20 -14.16 -3.85
C ILE A 147 6.01 -14.74 -3.08
N VAL A 148 6.13 -14.84 -1.75
CA VAL A 148 5.01 -15.21 -0.87
C VAL A 148 4.61 -13.97 -0.08
N HIS A 149 3.35 -13.57 -0.15
CA HIS A 149 2.86 -12.36 0.53
C HIS A 149 2.96 -12.47 2.07
N ARG A 150 2.61 -13.63 2.63
CA ARG A 150 2.64 -13.96 4.08
C ARG A 150 1.71 -13.15 5.00
N ASP A 151 0.92 -12.23 4.45
CA ASP A 151 0.04 -11.34 5.22
C ASP A 151 -1.23 -11.01 4.44
N ILE A 152 -1.85 -12.06 3.85
CA ILE A 152 -3.12 -11.88 3.13
C ILE A 152 -4.24 -11.77 4.16
N SER A 153 -4.82 -10.59 4.26
CA SER A 153 -5.98 -10.28 5.10
C SER A 153 -6.92 -9.32 4.36
N VAL A 154 -8.14 -9.14 4.87
CA VAL A 154 -9.15 -8.26 4.25
C VAL A 154 -8.75 -6.79 4.33
N GLU A 155 -7.92 -6.41 5.28
CA GLU A 155 -7.36 -5.07 5.46
C GLU A 155 -6.22 -4.78 4.47
N ASN A 156 -5.54 -5.82 3.96
CA ASN A 156 -4.43 -5.69 3.00
C ASN A 156 -4.88 -5.85 1.53
N ILE A 157 -6.17 -6.05 1.29
CA ILE A 157 -6.73 -6.11 -0.07
C ILE A 157 -7.40 -4.77 -0.36
N LEU A 158 -6.77 -3.99 -1.24
CA LEU A 158 -7.28 -2.68 -1.62
C LEU A 158 -8.17 -2.77 -2.87
N ILE A 159 -9.27 -2.02 -2.88
CA ILE A 159 -10.26 -2.03 -3.94
C ILE A 159 -10.16 -0.74 -4.76
N THR A 160 -10.14 -0.89 -6.08
CA THR A 160 -10.16 0.23 -7.01
C THR A 160 -11.20 -0.02 -8.09
N ARG A 161 -11.80 1.06 -8.60
CA ARG A 161 -12.60 0.98 -9.82
C ARG A 161 -11.67 1.14 -11.00
N SER A 162 -11.55 0.11 -11.83
CA SER A 162 -10.93 0.30 -13.15
C SER A 162 -11.75 1.35 -13.92
N PRO A 163 -11.11 2.35 -14.55
CA PRO A 163 -11.79 3.09 -15.59
C PRO A 163 -12.25 2.07 -16.64
N GLY A 164 -13.55 2.09 -16.95
CA GLY A 164 -14.15 1.23 -17.97
C GLY A 164 -13.64 1.56 -19.37
#